data_AF-A0A954I9L7-F1
#
_entry.id   AF-A0A954I9L7-F1
#
_cell.length_a   1.000
_cell.length_b   1.000
_cell.length_c   1.000
_cell.angle_alpha   90.00
_cell.angle_beta   90.00
_cell.angle_gamma   90.00
#
_symmetry.space_group_name_H-M   'P 1'
#
loop_
_entity.id
_entity.type
_entity.pdbx_description
1 polymer ?
#
loop_
_entity_poly.entity_id
_entity_poly.type
_entity_poly.pdbx_seq_one_letter_code
_entity_poly.pdbx_strand_id
1 'polypeptide(L)'
;PQFSPLHNISSQTPPAIVFLGDSDSLIPVKTLEAFQQKMQSAGVRCETKVFPGMPHGFFNYGKYDNKPYEETIAATDQFLRSLGWID
;
A
#
# COMPACT_ATOMS: atom_id res chain seq x y z
N PRO A 1 6.41 12.73 -16.83
CA PRO A 1 6.73 11.28 -16.72
C PRO A 1 7.65 10.95 -15.53
N GLN A 2 8.73 11.71 -15.32
CA GLN A 2 9.81 11.33 -14.39
C GLN A 2 9.46 11.35 -12.89
N PHE A 3 8.42 12.09 -12.47
CA PHE A 3 8.14 12.30 -11.04
C PHE A 3 7.10 11.35 -10.44
N SER A 4 6.26 10.72 -11.26
CA SER A 4 5.15 9.90 -10.77
C SER A 4 5.57 8.44 -10.66
N PRO A 5 5.50 7.80 -9.46
CA PRO A 5 5.85 6.39 -9.31
C PRO A 5 5.07 5.49 -10.26
N LEU A 6 3.75 5.72 -10.41
CA LEU A 6 2.88 4.99 -11.34
C LEU A 6 3.42 4.98 -12.77
N HIS A 7 3.98 6.09 -13.25
CA HIS A 7 4.48 6.18 -14.63
C HIS A 7 5.80 5.42 -14.83
N ASN A 8 6.56 5.16 -13.77
CA ASN A 8 7.91 4.57 -13.82
C ASN A 8 7.97 3.09 -13.38
N ILE A 9 6.81 2.44 -13.19
CA ILE A 9 6.75 1.00 -12.93
C ILE A 9 7.33 0.21 -14.12
N SER A 10 8.18 -0.76 -13.81
CA SER A 10 8.75 -1.73 -14.76
C SER A 10 8.92 -3.09 -14.09
N SER A 11 9.39 -4.09 -14.82
CA SER A 11 9.72 -5.41 -14.26
C SER A 11 10.88 -5.39 -13.26
N GLN A 12 11.63 -4.28 -13.16
CA GLN A 12 12.69 -4.08 -12.17
C GLN A 12 12.18 -3.44 -10.87
N THR A 13 10.92 -3.02 -10.82
CA THR A 13 10.35 -2.43 -9.60
C THR A 13 10.28 -3.49 -8.49
N PRO A 14 10.68 -3.18 -7.24
CA PRO A 14 10.58 -4.13 -6.13
C PRO A 14 9.12 -4.41 -5.76
N PRO A 15 8.84 -5.55 -5.11
CA PRO A 15 7.50 -5.86 -4.61
C PRO A 15 7.04 -4.84 -3.57
N ALA A 16 5.74 -4.57 -3.50
CA ALA A 16 5.18 -3.56 -2.61
C ALA A 16 3.89 -4.03 -1.90
N ILE A 17 3.67 -3.51 -0.70
CA ILE A 17 2.37 -3.51 0.00
C ILE A 17 1.94 -2.06 0.23
N VAL A 18 0.68 -1.73 -0.05
CA VAL A 18 0.14 -0.36 0.06
C VAL A 18 -1.19 -0.32 0.80
N PHE A 19 -1.33 0.58 1.76
CA PHE A 19 -2.53 0.78 2.57
C PHE A 19 -3.18 2.13 2.23
N LEU A 20 -4.49 2.15 2.03
CA LEU A 20 -5.24 3.39 1.75
C LEU A 20 -6.58 3.37 2.47
N GLY A 21 -7.00 4.50 3.01
CA GLY A 21 -8.38 4.67 3.49
C GLY A 21 -9.30 5.10 2.36
N ASP A 22 -10.51 4.55 2.26
CA ASP A 22 -11.45 4.90 1.16
C ASP A 22 -12.07 6.30 1.30
N SER A 23 -11.93 6.91 2.48
CA SER A 23 -12.39 8.26 2.82
C SER A 23 -11.23 9.26 2.81
N ASP A 24 -10.10 8.90 2.19
CA ASP A 24 -8.99 9.80 1.94
C ASP A 24 -9.37 10.87 0.91
N SER A 25 -9.38 12.14 1.34
CA SER A 25 -9.74 13.28 0.49
C SER A 25 -8.65 13.71 -0.49
N LEU A 26 -7.43 13.18 -0.35
CA LEU A 26 -6.27 13.53 -1.18
C LEU A 26 -6.02 12.48 -2.26
N ILE A 27 -6.22 11.19 -1.94
CA ILE A 27 -5.89 10.08 -2.82
C ILE A 27 -7.11 9.17 -3.00
N PRO A 28 -7.78 9.17 -4.17
CA PRO A 28 -8.92 8.29 -4.40
C PRO A 28 -8.47 6.84 -4.63
N VAL A 29 -9.31 5.88 -4.22
CA VAL A 29 -9.07 4.43 -4.33
C VAL A 29 -8.63 4.00 -5.74
N LYS A 30 -9.21 4.59 -6.80
CA LYS A 30 -8.82 4.33 -8.20
C LYS A 30 -7.32 4.51 -8.48
N THR A 31 -6.63 5.36 -7.71
CA THR A 31 -5.19 5.58 -7.84
C THR A 31 -4.40 4.37 -7.35
N LEU A 32 -4.84 3.77 -6.24
CA LEU A 32 -4.27 2.53 -5.70
C LEU A 32 -4.52 1.36 -6.65
N GLU A 33 -5.74 1.24 -7.17
CA GLU A 33 -6.11 0.19 -8.13
C GLU A 33 -5.27 0.28 -9.41
N ALA A 34 -5.11 1.49 -9.97
CA ALA A 34 -4.27 1.72 -11.14
C ALA A 34 -2.79 1.36 -10.88
N PHE A 35 -2.27 1.68 -9.69
CA PHE A 35 -0.92 1.32 -9.28
C PHE A 35 -0.75 -0.19 -9.19
N GLN A 36 -1.66 -0.88 -8.51
CA GLN A 36 -1.64 -2.33 -8.38
C GLN A 36 -1.72 -3.03 -9.74
N GLN A 37 -2.67 -2.63 -10.58
CA GLN A 37 -2.84 -3.21 -11.91
C GLN A 37 -1.57 -3.06 -12.76
N LYS A 38 -0.92 -1.90 -12.71
CA LYS A 38 0.31 -1.65 -13.47
C LYS A 38 1.49 -2.46 -12.93
N MET A 39 1.63 -2.60 -11.61
CA MET A 39 2.63 -3.48 -10.99
C MET A 39 2.44 -4.93 -11.43
N GLN A 40 1.20 -5.45 -11.35
CA GLN A 40 0.87 -6.81 -11.74
C GLN A 40 1.10 -7.06 -13.23
N SER A 41 0.75 -6.08 -14.09
CA SER A 41 1.00 -6.15 -15.53
C SER A 41 2.49 -6.17 -15.88
N ALA A 42 3.33 -5.60 -15.02
CA ALA A 42 4.80 -5.65 -15.13
C ALA A 42 5.41 -6.93 -14.53
N GLY A 43 4.59 -7.87 -14.03
CA GLY A 43 5.05 -9.10 -13.37
C GLY A 43 5.57 -8.88 -11.95
N VAL A 44 5.29 -7.73 -11.33
CA VAL A 44 5.76 -7.38 -9.99
C VAL A 44 4.65 -7.62 -8.96
N ARG A 45 4.98 -8.31 -7.86
CA ARG A 45 4.04 -8.52 -6.74
C ARG A 45 3.66 -7.18 -6.11
N CYS A 46 2.36 -6.92 -6.03
CA CYS A 46 1.81 -5.74 -5.37
C CYS A 46 0.54 -6.13 -4.61
N GLU A 47 0.60 -5.95 -3.28
CA GLU A 47 -0.52 -6.15 -2.37
C GLU A 47 -1.10 -4.82 -1.95
N THR A 48 -2.42 -4.74 -1.87
CA THR A 48 -3.13 -3.53 -1.48
C THR A 48 -4.20 -3.86 -0.46
N LYS A 49 -4.42 -2.96 0.50
CA LYS A 49 -5.55 -3.05 1.42
C LYS A 49 -6.22 -1.69 1.52
N VAL A 50 -7.54 -1.69 1.30
CA VAL A 50 -8.39 -0.52 1.47
C VAL A 50 -9.08 -0.60 2.83
N PHE A 51 -9.00 0.47 3.61
CA PHE A 51 -9.59 0.58 4.94
C PHE A 51 -10.89 1.40 4.87
N PRO A 52 -12.06 0.77 5.10
CA PRO A 52 -13.34 1.45 5.02
C PRO A 52 -13.49 2.59 6.02
N GLY A 53 -13.99 3.74 5.57
CA GLY A 53 -14.23 4.94 6.39
C GLY A 53 -12.98 5.69 6.84
N MET A 54 -11.78 5.23 6.48
CA MET A 54 -10.53 5.80 7.00
C MET A 54 -10.04 6.99 6.15
N PRO A 55 -9.58 8.10 6.78
CA PRO A 55 -9.07 9.27 6.06
C PRO A 55 -7.55 9.21 5.84
N HIS A 56 -6.99 10.27 5.24
CA HIS A 56 -5.54 10.41 5.07
C HIS A 56 -4.79 10.32 6.40
N GLY A 57 -3.73 9.50 6.43
CA GLY A 57 -2.89 9.30 7.62
C GLY A 57 -3.61 8.63 8.79
N PHE A 58 -4.58 7.75 8.51
CA PHE A 58 -5.32 6.99 9.52
C PHE A 58 -4.45 6.01 10.33
N PHE A 59 -3.41 5.46 9.69
CA PHE A 59 -2.52 4.44 10.24
C PHE A 59 -1.47 4.99 11.22
N ASN A 60 -1.41 6.30 11.47
CA ASN A 60 -0.44 6.87 12.39
C ASN A 60 -0.70 6.41 13.83
N TYR A 61 0.38 6.14 14.57
CA TYR A 61 0.33 5.79 16.00
C TYR A 61 -0.44 6.85 16.80
N GLY A 62 -1.23 6.39 17.77
CA GLY A 62 -2.09 7.18 18.64
C GLY A 62 -3.48 7.47 18.09
N LYS A 63 -3.81 7.07 16.85
CA LYS A 63 -5.14 7.28 16.24
C LYS A 63 -6.00 6.02 16.32
N TYR A 64 -7.32 6.21 16.43
CA TYR A 64 -8.32 5.13 16.34
C TYR A 64 -8.01 3.93 17.24
N ASP A 65 -7.66 4.20 18.50
CA ASP A 65 -7.25 3.20 19.49
C ASP A 65 -6.08 2.32 19.02
N ASN A 66 -5.18 2.85 18.18
CA ASN A 66 -4.05 2.14 17.56
C ASN A 66 -4.41 0.97 16.64
N LYS A 67 -5.68 0.63 16.45
CA LYS A 67 -6.07 -0.55 15.66
C LYS A 67 -5.53 -0.53 14.23
N PRO A 68 -5.65 0.57 13.45
CA PRO A 68 -5.13 0.57 12.10
C PRO A 68 -3.60 0.60 12.06
N TYR A 69 -2.95 1.21 13.06
CA TYR A 69 -1.50 1.14 13.21
C TYR A 69 -1.05 -0.30 13.39
N GLU A 70 -1.63 -1.02 14.35
CA GLU A 70 -1.31 -2.42 14.62
C GLU A 70 -1.58 -3.32 13.41
N GLU A 71 -2.71 -3.12 12.73
CA GLU A 71 -3.07 -3.91 11.55
C GLU A 71 -2.12 -3.67 10.36
N THR A 72 -1.76 -2.41 10.09
CA THR A 72 -0.83 -2.09 9.00
C THR A 72 0.58 -2.61 9.31
N ILE A 73 1.06 -2.50 10.54
CA ILE A 73 2.36 -3.04 10.96
C ILE A 73 2.38 -4.58 10.87
N ALA A 74 1.33 -5.26 11.36
CA ALA A 74 1.24 -6.72 11.26
C ALA A 74 1.20 -7.20 9.80
N ALA A 75 0.47 -6.49 8.92
CA ALA A 75 0.42 -6.81 7.50
C ALA A 75 1.77 -6.55 6.80
N THR A 76 2.47 -5.47 7.17
CA THR A 76 3.83 -5.19 6.68
C THR A 76 4.81 -6.28 7.13
N ASP A 77 4.78 -6.71 8.39
CA ASP A 77 5.62 -7.79 8.90
C ASP A 77 5.41 -9.08 8.09
N GLN A 78 4.16 -9.52 7.96
CA GLN A 78 3.80 -10.70 7.15
C GLN A 78 4.29 -10.60 5.70
N PHE A 79 4.13 -9.42 5.07
CA PHE A 79 4.59 -9.18 3.72
C PHE A 79 6.12 -9.32 3.62
N LEU A 80 6.87 -8.69 4.53
CA LEU A 80 8.34 -8.74 4.54
C LEU A 80 8.88 -10.15 4.86
N ARG A 81 8.27 -10.88 5.81
CA ARG A 81 8.58 -12.30 6.07
C ARG A 81 8.33 -13.17 4.84
N SER A 82 7.24 -12.94 4.12
CA SER A 82 6.93 -13.71 2.91
C SER A 82 7.92 -13.47 1.76
N LEU A 83 8.72 -12.40 1.83
CA LEU A 83 9.83 -12.12 0.92
C LEU A 83 11.17 -12.66 1.43
N GLY A 84 11.21 -13.22 2.66
CA GLY A 84 12.42 -13.67 3.33
C GLY A 84 13.34 -12.53 3.76
N TRP A 85 12.81 -11.32 3.96
CA TRP A 85 13.63 -10.14 4.31
C TRP A 85 13.81 -9.97 5.81
N ILE A 86 12.91 -10.52 6.61
CA ILE A 86 12.96 -10.56 8.07
C ILE A 86 12.48 -11.93 8.57
N ASP A 87 12.94 -12.30 9.77
CA ASP A 87 12.61 -13.56 10.45
C ASP A 87 11.20 -13.53 11.02
#